data_AF-A0A929V7B2-F1
#
_entry.id   AF-A0A929V7B2-F1
#
_cell.length_a   1.000
_cell.length_b   1.000
_cell.length_c   1.000
_cell.angle_alpha   90.00
_cell.angle_beta   90.00
_cell.angle_gamma   90.00
#
_symmetry.space_group_name_H-M   'P 1'
#
loop_
_entity.id
_entity.type
_entity.pdbx_description
1 polymer ?
#
loop_
_entity_poly.entity_id
_entity_poly.type
_entity_poly.pdbx_seq_one_letter_code
_entity_poly.pdbx_strand_id
1 'polypeptide(L)'
;MTHDRLRAQRSPGEIIKAITRTNEFLKEASTLDRRKAGKVALVGAALSAAPKIVDRFKEQKGARYEATKSDEMRQLELMAILPDWLKAQQKLDKHRDKMTRRERIKTLEPVVAFNKIVREMIDTEQYTTISQIKRFVSGTLLYAGYSKEEIAYAENTAGIAINGMRHEIAAESVLSSLPEVYGIDGVSAEEEFDGKDIIVTYRGVTLGIDIKSSQQNAEEANRRARWYSDRGDYVAIWSGFKNSDFGDGLIPSREQIKSRQEYFRAVMDRAIEDVSADNNVIKFYR
;
A
#
# COMPACT_ATOMS: atom_id res chain seq x y z
N MET A 1 4.92 0.30 -29.76
CA MET A 1 5.81 0.00 -28.63
C MET A 1 5.63 -1.47 -28.27
N THR A 2 6.72 -2.21 -28.24
CA THR A 2 6.79 -3.68 -28.21
C THR A 2 6.25 -4.27 -26.90
N HIS A 3 5.22 -5.10 -27.01
CA HIS A 3 4.65 -5.94 -25.95
C HIS A 3 5.55 -7.14 -25.63
N ASP A 4 6.76 -6.91 -25.12
CA ASP A 4 7.69 -8.04 -24.90
C ASP A 4 8.60 -7.93 -23.67
N ARG A 5 7.99 -7.54 -22.54
CA ARG A 5 8.46 -7.92 -21.21
C ARG A 5 7.25 -8.15 -20.30
N LEU A 6 6.56 -9.26 -20.47
CA LEU A 6 5.94 -9.90 -19.31
C LEU A 6 7.10 -10.27 -18.37
N ARG A 7 7.47 -9.37 -17.45
CA ARG A 7 8.48 -9.65 -16.44
C ARG A 7 7.94 -10.82 -15.64
N ALA A 8 8.51 -12.01 -15.85
CA ALA A 8 7.96 -13.25 -15.32
C ALA A 8 7.93 -13.16 -13.78
N GLN A 9 6.73 -12.93 -13.23
CA GLN A 9 6.49 -12.99 -11.80
C GLN A 9 6.94 -14.36 -11.29
N ARG A 10 7.87 -14.39 -10.33
CA ARG A 10 8.21 -15.65 -9.67
C ARG A 10 7.06 -16.04 -8.75
N SER A 11 6.68 -17.31 -8.81
CA SER A 11 5.81 -17.91 -7.82
C SER A 11 6.49 -17.89 -6.44
N PRO A 12 5.72 -17.87 -5.34
CA PRO A 12 6.29 -17.99 -4.00
C PRO A 12 7.22 -19.20 -3.85
N GLY A 13 6.90 -20.33 -4.49
CA GLY A 13 7.75 -21.53 -4.47
C GLY A 13 9.12 -21.34 -5.13
N GLU A 14 9.21 -20.57 -6.21
CA GLU A 14 10.48 -20.25 -6.87
C GLU A 14 11.35 -19.33 -6.03
N ILE A 15 10.74 -18.36 -5.34
CA ILE A 15 11.44 -17.46 -4.41
C ILE A 15 11.97 -18.24 -3.21
N ILE A 16 11.12 -19.09 -2.59
CA ILE A 16 11.54 -19.98 -1.50
C ILE A 16 12.72 -20.85 -1.95
N LYS A 17 12.63 -21.47 -3.14
CA LYS A 17 13.74 -22.26 -3.69
C LYS A 17 15.01 -21.43 -3.89
N ALA A 18 14.90 -20.16 -4.29
CA ALA A 18 16.05 -19.28 -4.38
C ALA A 18 16.65 -18.97 -3.00
N ILE A 19 15.82 -18.71 -1.99
CA ILE A 19 16.25 -18.47 -0.60
C ILE A 19 17.01 -19.67 -0.05
N THR A 20 16.60 -20.92 -0.36
CA THR A 20 17.27 -22.12 0.16
C THR A 20 18.76 -22.24 -0.21
N ARG A 21 19.24 -21.42 -1.16
CA ARG A 21 20.63 -21.38 -1.62
C ARG A 21 21.45 -20.29 -0.94
N THR A 22 20.89 -19.52 -0.01
CA THR A 22 21.57 -18.41 0.65
C THR A 22 22.20 -18.82 1.98
N ASN A 23 23.23 -18.08 2.40
CA ASN A 23 23.86 -18.28 3.70
C ASN A 23 22.90 -17.97 4.86
N GLU A 24 21.99 -17.01 4.69
CA GLU A 24 20.96 -16.68 5.67
C GLU A 24 20.05 -17.88 5.92
N PHE A 25 19.59 -18.54 4.85
CA PHE A 25 18.80 -19.76 5.00
C PHE A 25 19.59 -20.88 5.67
N LEU A 26 20.85 -21.10 5.28
CA LEU A 26 21.67 -22.16 5.90
C LEU A 26 21.86 -21.92 7.40
N LYS A 27 21.96 -20.66 7.83
CA LYS A 27 22.00 -20.29 9.25
C LYS A 27 20.68 -20.63 9.94
N GLU A 28 19.53 -20.19 9.42
CA GLU A 28 18.22 -20.51 9.99
C GLU A 28 17.98 -22.02 10.05
N ALA A 29 18.23 -22.72 8.94
CA ALA A 29 18.02 -24.14 8.83
C ALA A 29 18.96 -24.97 9.73
N SER A 30 20.11 -24.42 10.15
CA SER A 30 21.00 -25.11 11.08
C SER A 30 20.44 -25.23 12.49
N THR A 31 19.47 -24.38 12.85
CA THR A 31 18.77 -24.43 14.14
C THR A 31 17.67 -25.51 14.19
N LEU A 32 17.28 -26.06 13.03
CA LEU A 32 16.26 -27.08 12.93
C LEU A 32 16.86 -28.47 13.23
N ASP A 33 16.07 -29.33 13.89
CA ASP A 33 16.38 -30.75 13.95
C ASP A 33 16.26 -31.35 12.54
N ARG A 34 17.39 -31.51 11.86
CA ARG A 34 17.49 -32.03 10.48
C ARG A 34 16.83 -33.39 10.29
N ARG A 35 16.68 -34.20 11.36
CA ARG A 35 16.02 -35.51 11.29
C ARG A 35 14.50 -35.43 11.33
N LYS A 36 13.94 -34.27 11.72
CA LYS A 36 12.49 -34.05 11.88
C LYS A 36 11.96 -32.85 11.06
N ALA A 37 12.85 -32.09 10.45
CA ALA A 37 12.49 -30.91 9.66
C ALA A 37 11.74 -31.29 8.38
N GLY A 38 10.41 -31.24 8.45
CA GLY A 38 9.54 -31.38 7.28
C GLY A 38 9.58 -30.14 6.37
N LYS A 39 8.90 -30.24 5.22
CA LYS A 39 8.80 -29.15 4.23
C LYS A 39 8.37 -27.81 4.84
N VAL A 40 7.39 -27.82 5.76
CA VAL A 40 6.90 -26.61 6.43
C VAL A 40 7.99 -25.95 7.28
N ALA A 41 8.79 -26.73 8.02
CA ALA A 41 9.88 -26.18 8.83
C ALA A 41 10.96 -25.51 7.96
N LEU A 42 11.27 -26.10 6.80
CA LEU A 42 12.21 -25.52 5.84
C LEU A 42 11.66 -24.23 5.21
N VAL A 43 10.36 -24.16 4.91
CA VAL A 43 9.75 -22.90 4.45
C VAL A 43 9.77 -21.86 5.56
N GLY A 44 9.47 -22.24 6.80
CA GLY A 44 9.61 -21.36 7.96
C GLY A 44 11.01 -20.75 8.05
N ALA A 45 12.05 -21.57 7.94
CA ALA A 45 13.43 -21.09 7.89
C ALA A 45 13.70 -20.16 6.70
N ALA A 46 13.12 -20.42 5.52
CA ALA A 46 13.23 -19.52 4.37
C ALA A 46 12.57 -18.17 4.63
N LEU A 47 11.38 -18.14 5.25
CA LEU A 47 10.72 -16.90 5.63
C LEU A 47 11.48 -16.14 6.73
N SER A 48 12.06 -16.84 7.70
CA SER A 48 12.93 -16.21 8.71
C SER A 48 14.24 -15.65 8.12
N ALA A 49 14.73 -16.24 7.03
CA ALA A 49 15.89 -15.76 6.30
C ALA A 49 15.57 -14.57 5.36
N ALA A 50 14.34 -14.47 4.86
CA ALA A 50 13.97 -13.46 3.86
C ALA A 50 14.24 -12.00 4.32
N PRO A 51 13.82 -11.55 5.52
CA PRO A 51 14.17 -10.21 6.01
C PRO A 51 15.68 -9.98 6.07
N LYS A 52 16.45 -10.97 6.52
CA LYS A 52 17.93 -10.88 6.63
C LYS A 52 18.60 -10.72 5.28
N ILE A 53 18.06 -11.37 4.25
CA ILE A 53 18.51 -11.19 2.87
C ILE A 53 18.19 -9.77 2.42
N VAL A 54 16.98 -9.28 2.69
CA VAL A 54 16.56 -7.89 2.39
C VAL A 54 17.50 -6.87 3.02
N ASP A 55 17.75 -6.99 4.31
CA ASP A 55 18.60 -6.07 5.07
C ASP A 55 20.02 -6.04 4.54
N ARG A 56 20.61 -7.21 4.25
CA ARG A 56 21.96 -7.29 3.65
C ARG A 56 22.04 -6.58 2.31
N PHE A 57 21.02 -6.71 1.45
CA PHE A 57 20.98 -6.00 0.17
C PHE A 57 20.82 -4.48 0.36
N LYS A 58 20.01 -4.06 1.33
CA LYS A 58 19.88 -2.65 1.73
C LYS A 58 21.21 -2.08 2.20
N GLU A 59 21.91 -2.78 3.08
CA GLU A 59 23.25 -2.42 3.56
C GLU A 59 24.25 -2.32 2.41
N GLN A 60 24.27 -3.29 1.50
CA GLN A 60 25.20 -3.32 0.38
C GLN A 60 24.97 -2.16 -0.61
N LYS A 61 23.72 -1.78 -0.85
CA LYS A 61 23.35 -0.73 -1.82
C LYS A 61 23.25 0.66 -1.18
N GLY A 62 23.11 0.74 0.14
CA GLY A 62 22.92 1.98 0.90
C GLY A 62 21.81 2.85 0.31
N ALA A 63 22.09 4.13 0.15
CA ALA A 63 21.15 5.12 -0.42
C ALA A 63 20.67 4.79 -1.85
N ARG A 64 21.36 3.90 -2.58
CA ARG A 64 20.95 3.50 -3.94
C ARG A 64 19.97 2.33 -3.95
N TYR A 65 19.64 1.75 -2.80
CA TYR A 65 18.79 0.56 -2.74
C TYR A 65 17.45 0.77 -3.46
N GLU A 66 16.70 1.79 -3.07
CA GLU A 66 15.37 2.06 -3.62
C GLU A 66 15.40 2.31 -5.13
N ALA A 67 16.39 3.08 -5.60
CA ALA A 67 16.55 3.42 -7.02
C ALA A 67 17.04 2.23 -7.88
N THR A 68 17.61 1.18 -7.28
CA THR A 68 18.24 0.07 -8.01
C THR A 68 17.64 -1.30 -7.70
N LYS A 69 16.62 -1.37 -6.85
CA LYS A 69 15.99 -2.64 -6.49
C LYS A 69 15.29 -3.28 -7.68
N SER A 70 15.53 -4.58 -7.85
CA SER A 70 14.92 -5.37 -8.92
C SER A 70 13.52 -5.85 -8.52
N ASP A 71 12.80 -6.39 -9.50
CA ASP A 71 11.47 -6.96 -9.30
C ASP A 71 11.51 -8.19 -8.39
N GLU A 72 12.54 -9.02 -8.52
CA GLU A 72 12.77 -10.13 -7.59
C GLU A 72 12.95 -9.64 -6.16
N MET A 73 13.61 -8.49 -6.00
CA MET A 73 13.81 -7.89 -4.70
C MET A 73 12.49 -7.42 -4.10
N ARG A 74 11.64 -6.72 -4.86
CA ARG A 74 10.30 -6.31 -4.39
C ARG A 74 9.42 -7.51 -4.01
N GLN A 75 9.49 -8.61 -4.78
CA GLN A 75 8.80 -9.86 -4.44
C GLN A 75 9.34 -10.49 -3.16
N LEU A 76 10.65 -10.44 -2.94
CA LEU A 76 11.27 -10.92 -1.71
C LEU A 76 10.88 -10.04 -0.52
N GLU A 77 10.83 -8.72 -0.68
CA GLU A 77 10.36 -7.78 0.36
C GLU A 77 8.90 -8.07 0.72
N LEU A 78 8.03 -8.27 -0.28
CA LEU A 78 6.64 -8.65 -0.05
C LEU A 78 6.54 -9.98 0.71
N MET A 79 7.31 -10.99 0.31
CA MET A 79 7.35 -12.28 1.03
C MET A 79 7.85 -12.13 2.47
N ALA A 80 8.87 -11.30 2.69
CA ALA A 80 9.50 -11.09 3.98
C ALA A 80 8.56 -10.40 4.98
N ILE A 81 7.75 -9.43 4.53
CA ILE A 81 6.87 -8.66 5.42
C ILE A 81 5.56 -9.39 5.78
N LEU A 82 5.14 -10.37 4.98
CA LEU A 82 3.82 -11.02 5.11
C LEU A 82 3.50 -11.58 6.51
N PRO A 83 4.41 -12.30 7.19
CA PRO A 83 4.13 -12.81 8.54
C PRO A 83 3.83 -11.70 9.56
N ASP A 84 4.65 -10.65 9.58
CA ASP A 84 4.50 -9.53 10.50
C ASP A 84 3.29 -8.66 10.15
N TRP A 85 3.04 -8.47 8.85
CA TRP A 85 1.83 -7.82 8.34
C TRP A 85 0.56 -8.54 8.78
N LEU A 86 0.48 -9.85 8.59
CA LEU A 86 -0.70 -10.64 8.96
C LEU A 86 -0.97 -10.55 10.47
N LYS A 87 0.08 -10.69 11.28
CA LYS A 87 0.00 -10.57 12.74
C LYS A 87 -0.44 -9.16 13.17
N ALA A 88 0.08 -8.13 12.51
CA ALA A 88 -0.31 -6.74 12.76
C ALA A 88 -1.80 -6.52 12.47
N GLN A 89 -2.29 -6.96 11.31
CA GLN A 89 -3.70 -6.83 10.92
C GLN A 89 -4.63 -7.54 11.91
N GLN A 90 -4.33 -8.80 12.25
CA GLN A 90 -5.12 -9.54 13.24
C GLN A 90 -5.15 -8.85 14.60
N LYS A 91 -4.05 -8.23 15.02
CA LYS A 91 -3.96 -7.50 16.29
C LYS A 91 -4.77 -6.21 16.24
N LEU A 92 -4.73 -5.47 15.14
CA LEU A 92 -5.55 -4.27 14.94
C LEU A 92 -7.04 -4.63 14.98
N ASP A 93 -7.48 -5.62 14.20
CA ASP A 93 -8.89 -6.00 14.15
C ASP A 93 -9.44 -6.44 15.52
N LYS A 94 -8.62 -7.12 16.34
CA LYS A 94 -9.05 -7.62 17.65
C LYS A 94 -8.97 -6.57 18.77
N HIS A 95 -8.02 -5.63 18.68
CA HIS A 95 -7.59 -4.85 19.85
C HIS A 95 -7.37 -3.36 19.60
N ARG A 96 -7.65 -2.81 18.40
CA ARG A 96 -7.37 -1.41 18.03
C ARG A 96 -7.88 -0.38 19.05
N ASP A 97 -9.08 -0.59 19.60
CA ASP A 97 -9.71 0.34 20.55
C ASP A 97 -9.07 0.31 21.95
N LYS A 98 -8.30 -0.73 22.25
CA LYS A 98 -7.61 -0.92 23.54
C LYS A 98 -6.14 -0.51 23.48
N MET A 99 -5.62 -0.16 22.30
CA MET A 99 -4.23 0.25 22.12
C MET A 99 -4.03 1.72 22.43
N THR A 100 -2.92 2.03 23.09
CA THR A 100 -2.39 3.39 23.15
C THR A 100 -1.96 3.89 21.76
N ARG A 101 -1.84 5.20 21.57
CA ARG A 101 -1.33 5.78 20.30
C ARG A 101 0.02 5.18 19.90
N ARG A 102 0.95 5.06 20.85
CA ARG A 102 2.29 4.50 20.61
C ARG A 102 2.24 3.03 20.17
N GLU A 103 1.41 2.21 20.80
CA GLU A 103 1.25 0.81 20.41
C GLU A 103 0.59 0.67 19.05
N ARG A 104 -0.36 1.55 18.74
CA ARG A 104 -1.02 1.59 17.43
C ARG A 104 -0.03 1.92 16.32
N ILE A 105 0.79 2.96 16.50
CA ILE A 105 1.86 3.33 15.54
C ILE A 105 2.78 2.13 15.28
N LYS A 106 3.31 1.51 16.35
CA LYS A 106 4.19 0.34 16.20
C LYS A 106 3.50 -0.85 15.53
N THR A 107 2.21 -1.05 15.80
CA THR A 107 1.45 -2.15 15.18
C THR A 107 1.16 -1.86 13.70
N LEU A 108 1.12 -0.58 13.28
CA LEU A 108 0.92 -0.20 11.89
C LEU A 108 2.20 -0.27 11.04
N GLU A 109 3.39 -0.29 11.63
CA GLU A 109 4.66 -0.34 10.87
C GLU A 109 4.68 -1.44 9.79
N PRO A 110 4.29 -2.71 10.07
CA PRO A 110 4.25 -3.74 9.02
C PRO A 110 3.13 -3.54 8.00
N VAL A 111 2.05 -2.85 8.38
CA VAL A 111 0.92 -2.50 7.49
C VAL A 111 1.36 -1.45 6.46
N VAL A 112 2.00 -0.38 6.93
CA VAL A 112 2.57 0.67 6.07
C VAL A 112 3.64 0.08 5.16
N ALA A 113 4.54 -0.77 5.69
CA ALA A 113 5.57 -1.43 4.88
C ALA A 113 4.96 -2.29 3.76
N PHE A 114 3.92 -3.09 4.06
CA PHE A 114 3.20 -3.87 3.05
C PHE A 114 2.57 -2.96 1.98
N ASN A 115 1.87 -1.90 2.38
CA ASN A 115 1.22 -0.98 1.46
C ASN A 115 2.25 -0.32 0.53
N LYS A 116 3.36 0.17 1.07
CA LYS A 116 4.45 0.77 0.29
C LYS A 116 5.02 -0.21 -0.75
N ILE A 117 5.34 -1.45 -0.34
CA ILE A 117 5.88 -2.46 -1.26
C ILE A 117 4.88 -2.74 -2.38
N VAL A 118 3.60 -2.94 -2.05
CA VAL A 118 2.56 -3.18 -3.05
C VAL A 118 2.40 -1.99 -3.99
N ARG A 119 2.41 -0.75 -3.48
CA ARG A 119 2.32 0.46 -4.28
C ARG A 119 3.46 0.54 -5.30
N GLU A 120 4.69 0.34 -4.86
CA GLU A 120 5.85 0.33 -5.76
C GLU A 120 5.76 -0.77 -6.83
N MET A 121 5.19 -1.93 -6.50
CA MET A 121 4.97 -3.02 -7.46
C MET A 121 3.89 -2.67 -8.49
N ILE A 122 2.90 -1.85 -8.12
CA ILE A 122 1.91 -1.31 -9.07
C ILE A 122 2.57 -0.25 -9.95
N ASP A 123 3.28 0.71 -9.36
CA ASP A 123 3.94 1.81 -10.08
C ASP A 123 5.02 1.31 -11.06
N THR A 124 5.65 0.17 -10.76
CA THR A 124 6.64 -0.48 -11.64
C THR A 124 6.03 -1.49 -12.60
N GLU A 125 4.70 -1.57 -12.66
CA GLU A 125 3.91 -2.49 -13.50
C GLU A 125 4.30 -3.97 -13.31
N GLN A 126 4.84 -4.32 -12.14
CA GLN A 126 5.25 -5.68 -11.81
C GLN A 126 4.05 -6.60 -11.63
N TYR A 127 2.94 -6.04 -11.14
CA TYR A 127 1.62 -6.65 -11.18
C TYR A 127 0.68 -5.78 -11.98
N THR A 128 -0.20 -6.43 -12.74
CA THR A 128 -1.26 -5.74 -13.49
C THR A 128 -2.63 -6.01 -12.89
N THR A 129 -2.78 -7.06 -12.06
CA THR A 129 -4.07 -7.42 -11.46
C THR A 129 -4.03 -7.66 -9.95
N ILE A 130 -5.13 -7.32 -9.28
CA ILE A 130 -5.31 -7.56 -7.84
C ILE A 130 -5.23 -9.06 -7.52
N SER A 131 -5.75 -9.90 -8.42
CA SER A 131 -5.68 -11.36 -8.26
C SER A 131 -4.25 -11.90 -8.28
N GLN A 132 -3.30 -11.28 -9.00
CA GLN A 132 -1.89 -11.70 -8.95
C GLN A 132 -1.28 -11.49 -7.57
N ILE A 133 -1.53 -10.33 -6.95
CA ILE A 133 -1.03 -10.02 -5.61
C ILE A 133 -1.70 -10.95 -4.59
N LYS A 134 -3.03 -11.09 -4.64
CA LYS A 134 -3.77 -11.99 -3.75
C LYS A 134 -3.24 -13.43 -3.80
N ARG A 135 -2.99 -13.96 -5.01
CA ARG A 135 -2.38 -15.29 -5.19
C ARG A 135 -0.97 -15.38 -4.64
N PHE A 136 -0.18 -14.30 -4.73
CA PHE A 136 1.15 -14.26 -4.14
C PHE A 136 1.09 -14.33 -2.60
N VAL A 137 0.20 -13.55 -1.99
CA VAL A 137 -0.06 -13.54 -0.55
C VAL A 137 -0.51 -14.92 -0.07
N SER A 138 -1.59 -15.46 -0.66
CA SER A 138 -2.15 -16.74 -0.23
C SER A 138 -1.20 -17.91 -0.51
N GLY A 139 -0.51 -17.89 -1.65
CA GLY A 139 0.51 -18.88 -2.00
C GLY A 139 1.67 -18.90 -1.01
N THR A 140 2.19 -17.73 -0.61
CA THR A 140 3.28 -17.62 0.36
C THR A 140 2.89 -18.20 1.71
N LEU A 141 1.71 -17.83 2.22
CA LEU A 141 1.21 -18.32 3.50
C LEU A 141 0.88 -19.83 3.45
N LEU A 142 0.40 -20.33 2.33
CA LEU A 142 0.19 -21.76 2.10
C LEU A 142 1.49 -22.55 2.20
N TYR A 143 2.58 -22.08 1.57
CA TYR A 143 3.88 -22.72 1.69
C TYR A 143 4.39 -22.73 3.14
N ALA A 144 4.09 -21.68 3.89
CA ALA A 144 4.49 -21.53 5.28
C ALA A 144 3.63 -22.31 6.28
N GLY A 145 2.59 -23.01 5.81
CA GLY A 145 1.76 -23.88 6.64
C GLY A 145 0.75 -23.15 7.51
N TYR A 146 0.39 -21.91 7.17
CA TYR A 146 -0.72 -21.22 7.82
C TYR A 146 -2.05 -21.97 7.57
N SER A 147 -2.99 -21.82 8.49
CA SER A 147 -4.32 -22.42 8.37
C SER A 147 -5.11 -21.84 7.20
N LYS A 148 -6.12 -22.57 6.73
CA LYS A 148 -6.98 -22.10 5.63
C LYS A 148 -7.71 -20.80 6.02
N GLU A 149 -8.08 -20.70 7.28
CA GLU A 149 -8.76 -19.55 7.87
C GLU A 149 -7.85 -18.32 7.87
N GLU A 150 -6.58 -18.47 8.26
CA GLU A 150 -5.59 -17.40 8.20
C GLU A 150 -5.29 -16.95 6.77
N ILE A 151 -5.20 -17.91 5.83
CA ILE A 151 -4.97 -17.61 4.41
C ILE A 151 -6.16 -16.85 3.81
N ALA A 152 -7.39 -17.28 4.10
CA ALA A 152 -8.59 -16.60 3.62
C ALA A 152 -8.71 -15.19 4.20
N TYR A 153 -8.41 -15.03 5.50
CA TYR A 153 -8.35 -13.72 6.14
C TYR A 153 -7.30 -12.83 5.45
N ALA A 154 -6.07 -13.31 5.29
CA ALA A 154 -4.99 -12.57 4.65
C ALA A 154 -5.35 -12.16 3.21
N GLU A 155 -5.91 -13.07 2.42
CA GLU A 155 -6.33 -12.81 1.06
C GLU A 155 -7.40 -11.70 0.99
N ASN A 156 -8.39 -11.75 1.88
CA ASN A 156 -9.44 -10.73 1.96
C ASN A 156 -8.87 -9.37 2.39
N THR A 157 -8.06 -9.35 3.44
CA THR A 157 -7.44 -8.14 3.98
C THR A 157 -6.51 -7.47 2.98
N ALA A 158 -5.71 -8.25 2.24
CA ALA A 158 -4.90 -7.74 1.14
C ALA A 158 -5.80 -7.17 0.03
N GLY A 159 -6.89 -7.85 -0.32
CA GLY A 159 -7.85 -7.38 -1.31
C GLY A 159 -8.46 -6.01 -0.95
N ILE A 160 -8.83 -5.81 0.32
CA ILE A 160 -9.36 -4.54 0.82
C ILE A 160 -8.30 -3.43 0.71
N ALA A 161 -7.08 -3.68 1.19
CA ALA A 161 -5.98 -2.71 1.16
C ALA A 161 -5.62 -2.30 -0.28
N ILE A 162 -5.45 -3.27 -1.18
CA ILE A 162 -5.17 -3.02 -2.59
C ILE A 162 -6.33 -2.27 -3.24
N ASN A 163 -7.58 -2.57 -2.87
CA ASN A 163 -8.71 -1.82 -3.40
C ASN A 163 -8.64 -0.34 -3.01
N GLY A 164 -8.36 -0.01 -1.74
CA GLY A 164 -8.13 1.38 -1.32
C GLY A 164 -7.06 2.06 -2.18
N MET A 165 -5.91 1.42 -2.32
CA MET A 165 -4.78 1.91 -3.11
C MET A 165 -5.11 2.14 -4.59
N ARG A 166 -5.97 1.29 -5.20
CA ARG A 166 -6.45 1.51 -6.58
C ARG A 166 -7.23 2.83 -6.70
N HIS A 167 -8.05 3.17 -5.70
CA HIS A 167 -8.78 4.42 -5.69
C HIS A 167 -7.85 5.62 -5.50
N GLU A 168 -6.82 5.51 -4.67
CA GLU A 168 -5.77 6.53 -4.49
C GLU A 168 -5.00 6.78 -5.79
N ILE A 169 -4.47 5.71 -6.42
CA ILE A 169 -3.73 5.80 -7.70
C ILE A 169 -4.61 6.39 -8.80
N ALA A 170 -5.89 6.01 -8.86
CA ALA A 170 -6.83 6.56 -9.82
C ALA A 170 -7.07 8.05 -9.59
N ALA A 171 -7.25 8.48 -8.34
CA ALA A 171 -7.42 9.89 -8.00
C ALA A 171 -6.18 10.71 -8.36
N GLU A 172 -5.00 10.22 -7.98
CA GLU A 172 -3.71 10.81 -8.33
C GLU A 172 -3.53 10.92 -9.85
N SER A 173 -3.89 9.88 -10.60
CA SER A 173 -3.82 9.88 -12.07
C SER A 173 -4.74 10.92 -12.70
N VAL A 174 -5.94 11.12 -12.15
CA VAL A 174 -6.87 12.16 -12.63
C VAL A 174 -6.30 13.54 -12.31
N LEU A 175 -5.91 13.78 -11.05
CA LEU A 175 -5.38 15.05 -10.58
C LEU A 175 -4.11 15.45 -11.36
N SER A 176 -3.18 14.52 -11.56
CA SER A 176 -1.95 14.75 -12.35
C SER A 176 -2.22 15.14 -13.80
N SER A 177 -3.42 14.82 -14.31
CA SER A 177 -3.82 15.17 -15.68
C SER A 177 -4.52 16.53 -15.78
N LEU A 178 -4.79 17.20 -14.65
CA LEU A 178 -5.43 18.50 -14.62
C LEU A 178 -4.38 19.63 -14.71
N PRO A 179 -4.51 20.58 -15.65
CA PRO A 179 -3.58 21.72 -15.75
C PRO A 179 -3.63 22.66 -14.54
N GLU A 180 -4.67 22.58 -13.72
CA GLU A 180 -4.83 23.37 -12.51
C GLU A 180 -4.06 22.80 -11.29
N VAL A 181 -3.52 21.58 -11.40
CA VAL A 181 -2.67 20.96 -10.36
C VAL A 181 -1.21 21.32 -10.62
N TYR A 182 -0.57 21.98 -9.66
CA TYR A 182 0.82 22.41 -9.72
C TYR A 182 1.79 21.42 -9.07
N GLY A 183 1.29 20.52 -8.22
CA GLY A 183 2.09 19.49 -7.56
C GLY A 183 1.22 18.47 -6.84
N ILE A 184 1.69 17.23 -6.82
CA ILE A 184 1.17 16.15 -5.99
C ILE A 184 2.37 15.54 -5.28
N ASP A 185 2.30 15.51 -3.95
CA ASP A 185 3.31 14.91 -3.10
C ASP A 185 2.68 13.75 -2.33
N GLY A 186 3.47 12.69 -2.17
CA GLY A 186 3.16 11.63 -1.20
C GLY A 186 3.25 12.18 0.21
N VAL A 187 2.43 11.64 1.11
CA VAL A 187 2.41 12.01 2.52
C VAL A 187 3.61 11.42 3.27
N SER A 188 4.08 12.12 4.30
CA SER A 188 4.98 11.54 5.29
C SER A 188 4.30 10.44 6.11
N ALA A 189 5.07 9.60 6.81
CA ALA A 189 4.50 8.54 7.66
C ALA A 189 3.62 9.08 8.80
N GLU A 190 3.86 10.31 9.25
CA GLU A 190 3.03 10.99 10.26
C GLU A 190 1.71 11.47 9.65
N GLU A 191 1.73 11.99 8.43
CA GLU A 191 0.54 12.43 7.70
C GLU A 191 -0.32 11.24 7.23
N GLU A 192 0.29 10.14 6.79
CA GLU A 192 -0.39 8.87 6.51
C GLU A 192 -1.08 8.35 7.78
N PHE A 193 -0.42 8.52 8.94
CA PHE A 193 -1.01 8.16 10.23
C PHE A 193 -2.20 9.06 10.61
N ASP A 194 -2.13 10.35 10.27
CA ASP A 194 -3.23 11.30 10.44
C ASP A 194 -4.31 11.17 9.34
N GLY A 195 -4.16 10.20 8.44
CA GLY A 195 -5.17 9.78 7.48
C GLY A 195 -5.20 10.57 6.19
N LYS A 196 -4.13 11.31 5.86
CA LYS A 196 -3.94 11.93 4.54
C LYS A 196 -3.33 10.88 3.61
N ASP A 197 -3.84 10.77 2.38
CA ASP A 197 -3.28 9.87 1.37
C ASP A 197 -2.34 10.61 0.40
N ILE A 198 -2.70 11.84 0.03
CA ILE A 198 -1.91 12.69 -0.88
C ILE A 198 -1.95 14.15 -0.45
N ILE A 199 -0.93 14.92 -0.80
CA ILE A 199 -0.92 16.38 -0.70
C ILE A 199 -0.97 16.95 -2.11
N VAL A 200 -1.92 17.85 -2.37
CA VAL A 200 -2.16 18.40 -3.71
C VAL A 200 -2.12 19.91 -3.66
N THR A 201 -1.35 20.51 -4.55
CA THR A 201 -1.39 21.96 -4.80
C THR A 201 -2.27 22.22 -6.03
N TYR A 202 -3.49 22.68 -5.79
CA TYR A 202 -4.51 22.95 -6.82
C TYR A 202 -4.84 24.44 -6.85
N ARG A 203 -4.69 25.10 -8.01
CA ARG A 203 -4.90 26.56 -8.19
C ARG A 203 -4.18 27.42 -7.13
N GLY A 204 -3.02 26.96 -6.67
CA GLY A 204 -2.19 27.66 -5.69
C GLY A 204 -2.56 27.41 -4.23
N VAL A 205 -3.55 26.55 -3.95
CA VAL A 205 -3.93 26.12 -2.60
C VAL A 205 -3.44 24.69 -2.37
N THR A 206 -2.71 24.47 -1.28
CA THR A 206 -2.21 23.15 -0.88
C THR A 206 -3.18 22.49 0.11
N LEU A 207 -3.60 21.26 -0.20
CA LEU A 207 -4.54 20.47 0.59
C LEU A 207 -4.01 19.04 0.77
N GLY A 208 -4.04 18.53 1.99
CA GLY A 208 -4.04 17.11 2.29
C GLY A 208 -5.39 16.48 1.96
N ILE A 209 -5.38 15.39 1.22
CA ILE A 209 -6.57 14.70 0.73
C ILE A 209 -6.57 13.26 1.21
N ASP A 210 -7.71 12.82 1.75
CA ASP A 210 -8.02 11.43 2.07
C ASP A 210 -8.98 10.85 1.01
N ILE A 211 -8.51 9.88 0.24
CA ILE A 211 -9.25 9.27 -0.86
C ILE A 211 -10.08 8.10 -0.34
N LYS A 212 -11.40 8.21 -0.46
CA LYS A 212 -12.33 7.13 -0.16
C LYS A 212 -12.82 6.43 -1.41
N SER A 213 -13.07 5.13 -1.27
CA SER A 213 -13.66 4.28 -2.31
C SER A 213 -15.17 4.51 -2.51
N SER A 214 -15.84 5.19 -1.59
CA SER A 214 -17.27 5.53 -1.69
C SER A 214 -17.57 6.94 -1.20
N GLN A 215 -18.62 7.54 -1.78
CA GLN A 215 -19.13 8.86 -1.38
C GLN A 215 -19.57 8.89 0.09
N GLN A 216 -20.30 7.86 0.53
CA GLN A 216 -20.75 7.77 1.92
C GLN A 216 -19.59 7.81 2.91
N ASN A 217 -18.49 7.10 2.62
CA ASN A 217 -17.32 7.07 3.50
C ASN A 217 -16.60 8.43 3.52
N ALA A 218 -16.50 9.12 2.38
CA ALA A 218 -15.94 10.47 2.32
C ALA A 218 -16.77 11.48 3.13
N GLU A 219 -18.09 11.44 2.97
CA GLU A 219 -19.01 12.32 3.70
C GLU A 219 -18.98 12.05 5.21
N GLU A 220 -18.89 10.79 5.62
CA GLU A 220 -18.76 10.42 7.02
C GLU A 220 -17.41 10.86 7.61
N ALA A 221 -16.30 10.66 6.89
CA ALA A 221 -14.98 11.13 7.28
C ALA A 221 -14.96 12.66 7.46
N ASN A 222 -15.45 13.41 6.47
CA ASN A 222 -15.58 14.86 6.56
C ASN A 222 -16.49 15.32 7.70
N ARG A 223 -17.57 14.58 7.96
CA ARG A 223 -18.45 14.88 9.09
C ARG A 223 -17.69 14.73 10.40
N ARG A 224 -16.99 13.62 10.61
CA ARG A 224 -16.18 13.37 11.81
C ARG A 224 -15.10 14.44 11.98
N ALA A 225 -14.37 14.78 10.93
CA ALA A 225 -13.33 15.82 10.97
C ALA A 225 -13.88 17.20 11.43
N ARG A 226 -15.07 17.58 10.96
CA ARG A 226 -15.76 18.80 11.41
C ARG A 226 -16.06 18.82 12.91
N TRP A 227 -16.37 17.67 13.52
CA TRP A 227 -16.71 17.59 14.95
C TRP A 227 -15.50 17.80 15.87
N TYR A 228 -14.28 17.55 15.38
CA TYR A 228 -13.07 17.64 16.19
C TYR A 228 -12.31 18.97 16.02
N SER A 229 -12.83 19.94 15.25
CA SER A 229 -12.13 21.20 14.91
C SER A 229 -10.76 21.01 14.22
N ASP A 230 -10.46 19.81 13.73
CA ASP A 230 -9.20 19.46 13.05
C ASP A 230 -9.23 19.77 11.54
N ARG A 231 -10.11 20.69 11.13
CA ARG A 231 -10.45 20.98 9.74
C ARG A 231 -9.40 21.87 9.06
N GLY A 232 -8.12 21.61 9.32
CA GLY A 232 -7.01 22.35 8.70
C GLY A 232 -7.00 22.19 7.17
N ASP A 233 -5.84 21.98 6.61
CA ASP A 233 -5.64 21.70 5.17
C ASP A 233 -6.14 20.30 4.74
N TYR A 234 -7.14 19.70 5.40
CA TYR A 234 -7.59 18.31 5.20
C TYR A 234 -8.98 18.20 4.58
N VAL A 235 -9.14 17.35 3.57
CA VAL A 235 -10.45 16.97 3.01
C VAL A 235 -10.51 15.49 2.63
N ALA A 236 -11.58 14.80 2.99
CA ALA A 236 -11.87 13.48 2.46
C ALA A 236 -12.68 13.59 1.16
N ILE A 237 -12.26 12.92 0.09
CA ILE A 237 -12.98 12.92 -1.19
C ILE A 237 -13.25 11.50 -1.66
N TRP A 238 -14.39 11.29 -2.30
CA TRP A 238 -14.61 10.05 -3.03
C TRP A 238 -13.86 10.10 -4.36
N SER A 239 -13.16 9.02 -4.71
CA SER A 239 -12.42 9.00 -5.98
C SER A 239 -13.31 9.05 -7.22
N GLY A 240 -14.63 8.86 -7.10
CA GLY A 240 -15.55 8.84 -8.24
C GLY A 240 -15.50 7.53 -9.05
N PHE A 241 -14.62 6.60 -8.71
CA PHE A 241 -14.53 5.28 -9.33
C PHE A 241 -15.33 4.24 -8.53
N LYS A 242 -15.78 3.18 -9.22
CA LYS A 242 -16.38 1.98 -8.65
C LYS A 242 -15.44 0.80 -8.87
N ASN A 243 -15.54 -0.25 -8.05
CA ASN A 243 -14.75 -1.48 -8.24
C ASN A 243 -14.89 -2.08 -9.64
N SER A 244 -16.07 -1.95 -10.27
CA SER A 244 -16.32 -2.39 -11.65
C SER A 244 -15.50 -1.64 -12.70
N ASP A 245 -15.16 -0.37 -12.43
CA ASP A 245 -14.37 0.44 -13.37
C ASP A 245 -12.98 -0.15 -13.53
N PHE A 246 -12.42 -0.75 -12.48
CA PHE A 246 -11.10 -1.34 -12.51
C PHE A 246 -11.09 -2.81 -12.97
N GLY A 247 -12.22 -3.53 -12.88
CA GLY A 247 -12.25 -4.98 -13.09
C GLY A 247 -11.29 -5.73 -12.15
N ASP A 248 -10.42 -6.58 -12.69
CA ASP A 248 -9.29 -7.19 -11.96
C ASP A 248 -8.03 -6.31 -12.00
N GLY A 249 -7.99 -5.25 -12.81
CA GLY A 249 -6.80 -4.42 -13.05
C GLY A 249 -6.45 -3.49 -11.89
N LEU A 250 -5.19 -3.09 -11.76
CA LEU A 250 -4.73 -2.22 -10.65
C LEU A 250 -4.88 -0.72 -10.93
N ILE A 251 -4.98 -0.34 -12.20
CA ILE A 251 -5.10 1.06 -12.64
C ILE A 251 -6.25 1.14 -13.65
N PRO A 252 -7.13 2.15 -13.57
CA PRO A 252 -8.20 2.33 -14.54
C PRO A 252 -7.66 2.72 -15.92
N SER A 253 -8.47 2.55 -16.96
CA SER A 253 -8.07 2.92 -18.32
C SER A 253 -7.88 4.44 -18.47
N ARG A 254 -7.13 4.86 -19.49
CA ARG A 254 -6.94 6.29 -19.79
C ARG A 254 -8.25 7.01 -20.06
N GLU A 255 -9.20 6.34 -20.70
CA GLU A 255 -10.54 6.86 -20.98
C GLU A 255 -11.30 7.08 -19.68
N GLN A 256 -11.24 6.13 -18.74
CA GLN A 256 -11.87 6.26 -17.43
C GLN A 256 -11.24 7.39 -16.62
N ILE A 257 -9.91 7.52 -16.61
CA ILE A 257 -9.21 8.64 -15.98
C ILE A 257 -9.69 9.98 -16.56
N LYS A 258 -9.69 10.13 -17.89
CA LYS A 258 -10.17 11.35 -18.56
C LYS A 258 -11.62 11.67 -18.21
N SER A 259 -12.49 10.67 -18.14
CA SER A 259 -13.91 10.84 -17.83
C SER A 259 -14.18 11.39 -16.42
N ARG A 260 -13.19 11.35 -15.51
CA ARG A 260 -13.32 11.85 -14.13
C ARG A 260 -12.75 13.25 -13.93
N GLN A 261 -12.15 13.88 -14.95
CA GLN A 261 -11.53 15.20 -14.81
C GLN A 261 -12.52 16.28 -14.35
N GLU A 262 -13.72 16.34 -14.95
CA GLU A 262 -14.75 17.33 -14.56
C GLU A 262 -15.23 17.13 -13.13
N TYR A 263 -15.42 15.88 -12.72
CA TYR A 263 -15.77 15.54 -11.35
C TYR A 263 -14.69 16.01 -10.37
N PHE A 264 -13.41 15.74 -10.64
CA PHE A 264 -12.32 16.17 -9.77
C PHE A 264 -12.16 17.70 -9.73
N ARG A 265 -12.38 18.42 -10.85
CA ARG A 265 -12.42 19.89 -10.83
C ARG A 265 -13.50 20.39 -9.87
N ALA A 266 -14.72 19.88 -9.99
CA ALA A 266 -15.83 20.30 -9.14
C ALA A 266 -15.58 19.98 -7.65
N VAL A 267 -15.00 18.81 -7.35
CA VAL A 267 -14.65 18.41 -5.98
C VAL A 267 -13.56 19.30 -5.40
N MET A 268 -12.50 19.58 -6.17
CA MET A 268 -11.39 20.41 -5.71
C MET A 268 -11.78 21.88 -5.58
N ASP A 269 -12.57 22.42 -6.51
CA ASP A 269 -13.12 23.79 -6.42
C ASP A 269 -13.95 23.97 -5.15
N ARG A 270 -14.80 22.98 -4.82
CA ARG A 270 -15.53 22.98 -3.55
C ARG A 270 -14.62 22.87 -2.33
N ALA A 271 -13.59 22.02 -2.40
CA ALA A 271 -12.67 21.83 -1.28
C ALA A 271 -11.89 23.11 -0.94
N ILE A 272 -11.41 23.85 -1.96
CA ILE A 272 -10.73 25.13 -1.72
C ILE A 272 -11.69 26.21 -1.22
N GLU A 273 -12.96 26.21 -1.66
CA GLU A 273 -13.99 27.12 -1.15
C GLU A 273 -14.29 26.85 0.32
N ASP A 274 -14.50 25.59 0.70
CA ASP A 274 -14.75 25.18 2.09
C ASP A 274 -13.57 25.59 3.00
N VAL A 275 -12.33 25.34 2.56
CA VAL A 275 -11.12 25.72 3.31
C VAL A 275 -10.94 27.24 3.37
N SER A 276 -11.28 27.97 2.32
CA SER A 276 -11.20 29.45 2.29
C SER A 276 -12.27 30.10 3.16
N ALA A 277 -13.48 29.52 3.21
CA ALA A 277 -14.58 29.98 4.05
C ALA A 277 -14.33 29.72 5.54
N ASP A 278 -13.70 28.58 5.87
CA ASP A 278 -13.30 28.26 7.23
C ASP A 278 -12.06 29.08 7.67
N ASN A 279 -11.17 29.48 6.73
CA ASN A 279 -9.98 30.30 6.97
C ASN A 279 -10.19 31.80 6.66
N ASN A 280 -10.99 32.52 7.46
CA ASN A 280 -10.93 34.00 7.51
C ASN A 280 -9.56 34.56 8.02
N VAL A 281 -8.48 33.80 7.86
CA VAL A 281 -7.07 34.18 7.89
C VAL A 281 -6.36 33.40 6.76
N ILE A 282 -6.38 33.93 5.54
CA ILE A 282 -5.60 33.36 4.43
C ILE A 282 -4.11 33.57 4.72
N LYS A 283 -3.37 32.49 5.03
CA LYS A 283 -1.91 32.50 4.97
C LYS A 283 -1.47 32.18 3.55
N PHE A 284 -1.20 33.21 2.77
CA PHE A 284 -0.37 33.07 1.57
C PHE A 284 1.05 32.75 2.03
N TYR A 285 1.51 31.52 1.81
CA TYR A 285 2.95 31.25 1.83
C TYR A 285 3.50 31.62 0.45
N ARG A 286 4.38 32.63 0.44
CA ARG A 286 5.21 33.03 -0.71
C ARG A 286 6.36 32.06 -0.89
#